data_AF-A0A8F4J732-F1
#
_entry.id   AF-A0A8F4J732-F1
#
_cell.length_a   1.000
_cell.length_b   1.000
_cell.length_c   1.000
_cell.angle_alpha   90.00
_cell.angle_beta   90.00
_cell.angle_gamma   90.00
#
_symmetry.space_group_name_H-M   'P 1'
#
loop_
_entity.id
_entity.type
_entity.pdbx_description
1 polymer ?
#
loop_
_entity_poly.entity_id
_entity_poly.type
_entity_poly.pdbx_seq_one_letter_code
_entity_poly.pdbx_strand_id
1 'polypeptide(L)'
;MSRMWRLDQFVFGDDVPGDEVYVDGDGLELVDKSEALAVAAERGATLFAEWPPSGDPEPLACIVGKVSTPLRWEQTPPVAQELDEALWFSGACGERDYLVGNSHTFTGRLSAWCPTTEVSYSVSSSEITEMSLEARYFIKGFLHGAEPDPPMDAEGDTDDDDLEAWRQAVARFRRNGTWYGRWGTCSVCGSVVLPDRGGDRCEVHGHDTGGEQA
;
A
#
# COMPACT_ATOMS: atom_id res chain seq x y z
N MET A 1 6.72 4.65 -6.91
CA MET A 1 6.24 3.69 -5.89
C MET A 1 7.44 3.08 -5.18
N SER A 2 7.53 3.23 -3.86
CA SER A 2 8.54 2.51 -3.06
C SER A 2 8.18 1.04 -3.01
N ARG A 3 8.90 0.20 -3.76
CA ARG A 3 8.73 -1.26 -3.73
C ARG A 3 9.47 -1.81 -2.50
N MET A 4 8.79 -2.64 -1.70
CA MET A 4 9.48 -3.49 -0.72
C MET A 4 10.16 -4.65 -1.45
N TRP A 5 11.44 -4.88 -1.17
CA TRP A 5 12.21 -5.96 -1.77
C TRP A 5 11.91 -7.30 -1.09
N ARG A 6 11.98 -8.40 -1.86
CA ARG A 6 11.87 -9.74 -1.27
C ARG A 6 13.11 -10.00 -0.42
N LEU A 7 12.95 -10.78 0.64
CA LEU A 7 14.07 -11.13 1.52
C LEU A 7 15.21 -11.87 0.78
N ASP A 8 14.90 -12.67 -0.23
CA ASP A 8 15.90 -13.36 -1.06
C ASP A 8 16.62 -12.42 -2.05
N GLN A 9 16.17 -11.18 -2.18
CA GLN A 9 16.87 -10.12 -2.91
C GLN A 9 17.80 -9.31 -1.99
N PHE A 10 17.77 -9.56 -0.67
CA PHE A 10 18.70 -8.93 0.27
C PHE A 10 20.05 -9.64 0.19
N VAL A 11 21.00 -9.06 -0.54
CA VAL A 11 22.36 -9.59 -0.70
C VAL A 11 23.37 -8.72 0.04
N PHE A 12 24.39 -9.35 0.62
CA PHE A 12 25.43 -8.69 1.40
C PHE A 12 26.74 -9.48 1.36
N GLY A 13 27.84 -8.80 1.65
CA GLY A 13 29.17 -9.38 1.63
C GLY A 13 29.58 -9.78 0.21
N ASP A 14 30.13 -10.98 0.07
CA ASP A 14 30.62 -11.51 -1.21
C ASP A 14 29.49 -11.77 -2.23
N ASP A 15 28.25 -11.92 -1.77
CA ASP A 15 27.08 -12.16 -2.62
C ASP A 15 26.61 -10.91 -3.38
N VAL A 16 27.19 -9.73 -3.09
CA VAL A 16 26.96 -8.51 -3.87
C VAL A 16 27.53 -8.70 -5.28
N PRO A 17 26.71 -8.63 -6.35
CA PRO A 17 27.16 -8.85 -7.71
C PRO A 17 27.96 -7.66 -8.26
N GLY A 18 28.74 -7.92 -9.31
CA GLY A 18 29.62 -6.92 -9.95
C GLY A 18 30.98 -6.79 -9.28
N ASP A 19 31.91 -6.11 -9.97
CA ASP A 19 33.26 -5.82 -9.49
C ASP A 19 33.38 -4.38 -8.94
N GLU A 20 32.46 -3.50 -9.31
CA GLU A 20 32.36 -2.11 -8.84
C GLU A 20 31.00 -1.87 -8.19
N VAL A 21 30.96 -0.96 -7.21
CA VAL A 21 29.74 -0.58 -6.47
C VAL A 21 29.79 0.91 -6.13
N TYR A 22 28.62 1.56 -6.05
CA TYR A 22 28.51 2.86 -5.40
C TYR A 22 28.39 2.66 -3.89
N VAL A 23 29.17 3.36 -3.07
CA VAL A 23 29.06 3.33 -1.61
C VAL A 23 28.66 4.70 -1.11
N ASP A 24 27.63 4.76 -0.25
CA ASP A 24 27.19 6.01 0.38
C ASP A 24 28.04 6.33 1.62
N GLY A 25 28.81 7.41 1.52
CA GLY A 25 29.64 7.99 2.59
C GLY A 25 29.22 9.43 2.91
N ASP A 26 29.96 10.42 2.39
CA ASP A 26 29.56 11.84 2.32
C ASP A 26 28.87 12.17 0.97
N GLY A 27 28.49 11.12 0.23
CA GLY A 27 27.98 11.10 -1.13
C GLY A 27 28.17 9.71 -1.76
N LEU A 28 27.54 9.44 -2.90
CA LEU A 28 27.69 8.19 -3.64
C LEU A 28 29.01 8.18 -4.43
N GLU A 29 29.97 7.35 -4.00
CA GLU A 29 31.27 7.18 -4.68
C GLU A 29 31.36 5.79 -5.34
N LEU A 30 31.81 5.74 -6.59
CA LEU A 30 32.08 4.48 -7.29
C LEU A 30 33.43 3.92 -6.85
N VAL A 31 33.44 2.69 -6.33
CA VAL A 31 34.62 2.02 -5.80
C VAL A 31 34.67 0.55 -6.23
N ASP A 32 35.86 -0.05 -6.17
CA ASP A 32 36.03 -1.48 -6.34
C ASP A 32 35.36 -2.24 -5.18
N LYS A 33 34.58 -3.28 -5.49
CA LYS A 33 33.86 -4.06 -4.48
C LYS A 33 34.82 -4.65 -3.44
N SER A 34 36.00 -5.08 -3.87
CA SER A 34 36.99 -5.65 -2.96
C SER A 34 37.50 -4.63 -1.94
N GLU A 35 37.66 -3.37 -2.37
CA GLU A 35 38.02 -2.25 -1.49
C GLU A 35 36.89 -1.92 -0.52
N ALA A 36 35.65 -1.84 -1.01
CA ALA A 36 34.47 -1.60 -0.18
C ALA A 36 34.29 -2.69 0.91
N LEU A 37 34.49 -3.96 0.55
CA LEU A 37 34.44 -5.09 1.49
C LEU A 37 35.56 -5.00 2.53
N ALA A 38 36.78 -4.60 2.15
CA ALA A 38 37.88 -4.42 3.08
C ALA A 38 37.56 -3.30 4.10
N VAL A 39 37.07 -2.15 3.63
CA VAL A 39 36.64 -1.04 4.49
C VAL A 39 35.52 -1.47 5.43
N ALA A 40 34.55 -2.25 4.95
CA ALA A 40 33.47 -2.78 5.80
C ALA A 40 34.02 -3.73 6.87
N ALA A 41 34.93 -4.63 6.51
CA ALA A 41 35.55 -5.57 7.44
C ALA A 41 36.36 -4.87 8.54
N GLU A 42 37.13 -3.83 8.22
CA GLU A 42 37.85 -3.00 9.19
C GLU A 42 36.91 -2.36 10.23
N ARG A 43 35.68 -2.05 9.83
CA ARG A 43 34.63 -1.48 10.70
C ARG A 43 33.82 -2.55 11.47
N GLY A 44 34.16 -3.84 11.32
CA GLY A 44 33.37 -4.94 11.86
C GLY A 44 31.94 -4.95 11.31
N ALA A 45 31.80 -4.61 10.02
CA ALA A 45 30.57 -4.50 9.26
C ALA A 45 30.66 -5.35 7.97
N THR A 46 29.61 -5.30 7.16
CA THR A 46 29.58 -5.86 5.81
C THR A 46 29.07 -4.81 4.83
N LEU A 47 29.31 -5.03 3.55
CA LEU A 47 28.63 -4.32 2.48
C LEU A 47 27.25 -4.98 2.25
N PHE A 48 26.19 -4.22 2.04
CA PHE A 48 24.92 -4.75 1.54
C PHE A 48 24.31 -3.80 0.51
N ALA A 49 23.62 -4.36 -0.48
CA ALA A 49 23.13 -3.58 -1.59
C ALA A 49 21.87 -2.77 -1.20
N GLU A 50 21.85 -1.52 -1.67
CA GLU A 50 20.76 -0.56 -1.59
C GLU A 50 20.27 -0.30 -3.01
N TRP A 51 19.23 -1.01 -3.45
CA TRP A 51 18.75 -0.83 -4.82
C TRP A 51 17.92 0.45 -4.95
N PRO A 52 18.19 1.30 -5.96
CA PRO A 52 17.36 2.45 -6.21
C PRO A 52 15.94 2.02 -6.63
N PRO A 53 14.91 2.84 -6.35
CA PRO A 53 13.51 2.53 -6.64
C PRO A 53 13.19 2.27 -8.13
N SER A 54 14.11 2.63 -9.04
CA SER A 54 13.91 2.67 -10.49
C SER A 54 14.36 1.41 -11.25
N GLY A 55 15.01 0.44 -10.60
CA GLY A 55 15.56 -0.74 -11.25
C GLY A 55 16.91 -0.49 -11.95
N ASP A 56 17.74 -1.54 -11.92
CA ASP A 56 19.06 -1.73 -12.55
C ASP A 56 19.85 -0.48 -13.02
N PRO A 57 20.62 0.14 -12.13
CA PRO A 57 21.95 0.58 -12.49
C PRO A 57 22.95 -0.43 -11.90
N GLU A 58 23.55 -1.24 -12.76
CA GLU A 58 24.93 -1.66 -12.51
C GLU A 58 25.82 -0.44 -12.82
N PRO A 59 26.79 -0.05 -11.97
CA PRO A 59 27.14 -0.61 -10.65
C PRO A 59 26.09 -0.40 -9.56
N LEU A 60 25.90 -1.39 -8.67
CA LEU A 60 24.91 -1.30 -7.58
C LEU A 60 25.29 -0.26 -6.54
N ALA A 61 24.30 0.48 -6.03
CA ALA A 61 24.46 1.24 -4.79
C ALA A 61 24.45 0.30 -3.58
N CYS A 62 25.30 0.59 -2.61
CA CYS A 62 25.57 -0.23 -1.44
C CYS A 62 25.80 0.65 -0.21
N ILE A 63 25.47 0.09 0.96
CA ILE A 63 25.72 0.68 2.27
C ILE A 63 26.65 -0.23 3.06
N VAL A 64 27.56 0.38 3.85
CA VAL A 64 28.35 -0.33 4.86
C VAL A 64 27.58 -0.39 6.19
N GLY A 65 27.24 -1.58 6.66
CA GLY A 65 26.58 -1.74 7.95
C GLY A 65 26.60 -3.17 8.48
N LYS A 66 26.04 -3.37 9.67
CA LYS A 66 26.08 -4.68 10.34
C LYS A 66 24.88 -5.53 9.93
N VAL A 67 25.16 -6.73 9.43
CA VAL A 67 24.16 -7.77 9.18
C VAL A 67 24.38 -8.91 10.17
N SER A 68 23.32 -9.34 10.83
CA SER A 68 23.36 -10.52 11.72
C SER A 68 23.07 -11.78 10.91
N THR A 69 23.95 -12.78 11.01
CA THR A 69 23.74 -14.11 10.44
C THR A 69 23.53 -15.15 11.56
N PRO A 70 22.54 -16.07 11.44
CA PRO A 70 21.46 -16.06 10.44
C PRO A 70 20.59 -14.80 10.57
N LEU A 71 19.92 -14.40 9.48
CA LEU A 71 19.01 -13.26 9.50
C LEU A 71 17.94 -13.50 10.59
N ARG A 72 17.80 -12.56 11.53
CA ARG A 72 17.06 -12.79 12.79
C ARG A 72 15.60 -12.32 12.78
N TRP A 73 15.04 -11.97 11.63
CA TRP A 73 13.63 -11.57 11.55
C TRP A 73 12.69 -12.68 12.09
N GLU A 74 13.05 -13.95 11.88
CA GLU A 74 12.35 -15.15 12.37
C GLU A 74 12.37 -15.32 13.90
N GLN A 75 13.27 -14.62 14.62
CA GLN A 75 13.34 -14.71 16.08
C GLN A 75 12.33 -13.81 16.78
N THR A 76 11.61 -12.99 16.02
CA THR A 76 10.50 -12.20 16.57
C THR A 76 9.34 -13.17 16.77
N PRO A 77 8.94 -13.47 18.02
CA PRO A 77 7.77 -14.30 18.23
C PRO A 77 6.57 -13.63 17.54
N PRO A 78 5.63 -14.40 16.96
CA PRO A 78 4.42 -13.83 16.41
C PRO A 78 3.74 -13.02 17.52
N VAL A 79 3.60 -11.72 17.29
CA VAL A 79 2.84 -10.86 18.20
C VAL A 79 1.38 -11.25 18.00
N ALA A 80 0.76 -11.76 19.07
CA ALA A 80 -0.68 -12.04 19.04
C ALA A 80 -1.40 -10.75 18.64
N GLN A 81 -2.31 -10.86 17.68
CA GLN A 81 -3.10 -9.72 17.26
C GLN A 81 -4.00 -9.29 18.42
N GLU A 82 -3.66 -8.18 19.06
CA GLU A 82 -4.50 -7.60 20.11
C GLU A 82 -5.73 -7.01 19.43
N LEU A 83 -6.89 -7.62 19.70
CA LEU A 83 -8.17 -7.14 19.19
C LEU A 83 -8.67 -6.03 20.11
N ASP A 84 -8.81 -4.83 19.58
CA ASP A 84 -9.53 -3.77 20.26
C ASP A 84 -11.04 -4.00 20.07
N GLU A 85 -11.70 -4.50 21.12
CA GLU A 85 -13.13 -4.80 21.10
C GLU A 85 -14.01 -3.55 20.84
N ALA A 86 -13.47 -2.35 21.06
CA ALA A 86 -14.17 -1.11 20.75
C ALA A 86 -14.28 -0.90 19.24
N LEU A 87 -13.40 -1.46 18.42
CA LEU A 87 -13.40 -1.32 16.95
C LEU A 87 -14.30 -2.32 16.23
N TRP A 88 -15.45 -2.65 16.83
CA TRP A 88 -16.37 -3.65 16.29
C TRP A 88 -17.29 -3.12 15.18
N PHE A 89 -17.68 -4.02 14.27
CA PHE A 89 -18.66 -3.77 13.21
C PHE A 89 -19.41 -5.04 12.75
N SER A 90 -20.53 -4.89 12.06
CA SER A 90 -21.28 -5.99 11.43
C SER A 90 -20.90 -6.06 9.94
N GLY A 91 -20.38 -7.22 9.52
CA GLY A 91 -19.74 -7.41 8.22
C GLY A 91 -20.09 -8.72 7.55
N ALA A 92 -19.16 -9.24 6.73
CA ALA A 92 -19.41 -10.40 5.89
C ALA A 92 -19.50 -11.73 6.66
N CYS A 93 -18.91 -11.82 7.85
CA CYS A 93 -18.82 -13.09 8.57
C CYS A 93 -19.76 -13.20 9.80
N GLY A 94 -20.44 -12.12 10.19
CA GLY A 94 -21.41 -12.16 11.30
C GLY A 94 -21.75 -10.81 11.91
N GLU A 95 -22.36 -10.87 13.11
CA GLU A 95 -22.85 -9.71 13.86
C GLU A 95 -21.73 -8.86 14.49
N ARG A 96 -20.51 -9.39 14.68
CA ARG A 96 -19.44 -8.65 15.37
C ARG A 96 -18.03 -9.05 14.94
N ASP A 97 -17.53 -8.31 13.97
CA ASP A 97 -16.18 -8.38 13.41
C ASP A 97 -15.37 -7.18 13.92
N TYR A 98 -14.04 -7.22 13.80
CA TYR A 98 -13.17 -6.18 14.36
C TYR A 98 -12.24 -5.60 13.32
N LEU A 99 -12.10 -4.27 13.31
CA LEU A 99 -11.07 -3.61 12.50
C LEU A 99 -9.70 -3.84 13.12
N VAL A 100 -8.74 -4.22 12.29
CA VAL A 100 -7.37 -4.55 12.75
C VAL A 100 -6.27 -3.82 11.98
N GLY A 101 -6.62 -3.00 10.99
CA GLY A 101 -5.67 -2.10 10.34
C GLY A 101 -5.93 -1.88 8.84
N ASN A 102 -4.84 -1.75 8.08
CA ASN A 102 -4.86 -1.58 6.63
C ASN A 102 -4.74 -2.94 5.94
N SER A 103 -5.58 -3.23 4.95
CA SER A 103 -5.49 -4.52 4.22
C SER A 103 -4.33 -4.56 3.23
N HIS A 104 -3.74 -3.42 2.89
CA HIS A 104 -2.71 -3.27 1.86
C HIS A 104 -3.10 -3.87 0.50
N THR A 105 -4.41 -3.96 0.22
CA THR A 105 -4.95 -4.47 -1.04
C THR A 105 -5.35 -3.32 -1.97
N PHE A 106 -6.61 -2.89 -1.90
CA PHE A 106 -7.12 -1.74 -2.64
C PHE A 106 -7.21 -0.50 -1.75
N THR A 107 -6.98 0.67 -2.32
CA THR A 107 -7.10 1.95 -1.59
C THR A 107 -8.46 2.08 -0.92
N GLY A 108 -8.45 2.39 0.37
CA GLY A 108 -9.66 2.52 1.20
C GLY A 108 -10.18 1.22 1.84
N ARG A 109 -9.59 0.06 1.52
CA ARG A 109 -9.94 -1.19 2.21
C ARG A 109 -9.24 -1.30 3.57
N LEU A 110 -10.00 -1.73 4.55
CA LEU A 110 -9.55 -2.00 5.90
C LEU A 110 -9.32 -3.50 6.07
N SER A 111 -8.34 -3.85 6.89
CA SER A 111 -8.18 -5.21 7.39
C SER A 111 -9.15 -5.43 8.54
N ALA A 112 -9.87 -6.54 8.48
CA ALA A 112 -10.82 -6.98 9.48
C ALA A 112 -10.51 -8.40 9.96
N TRP A 113 -10.93 -8.70 11.18
CA TRP A 113 -10.84 -10.03 11.79
C TRP A 113 -12.24 -10.54 12.12
N CYS A 114 -12.50 -11.78 11.70
CA CYS A 114 -13.69 -12.53 12.07
C CYS A 114 -13.39 -13.48 13.23
N PRO A 115 -13.94 -13.29 14.44
CA PRO A 115 -13.72 -14.21 15.54
C PRO A 115 -14.41 -15.57 15.33
N THR A 116 -15.52 -15.61 14.59
CA THR A 116 -16.34 -16.81 14.39
C THR A 116 -15.66 -17.86 13.52
N THR A 117 -14.99 -17.42 12.46
CA THR A 117 -14.31 -18.29 11.50
C THR A 117 -12.79 -18.26 11.63
N GLU A 118 -12.26 -17.41 12.52
CA GLU A 118 -10.84 -17.20 12.75
C GLU A 118 -10.07 -16.84 11.47
N VAL A 119 -10.65 -15.93 10.66
CA VAL A 119 -10.01 -15.45 9.43
C VAL A 119 -9.95 -13.94 9.38
N SER A 120 -8.84 -13.43 8.82
CA SER A 120 -8.75 -12.05 8.38
C SER A 120 -9.38 -11.89 7.01
N TYR A 121 -10.01 -10.75 6.77
CA TYR A 121 -10.51 -10.38 5.46
C TYR A 121 -10.38 -8.88 5.22
N SER A 122 -10.58 -8.45 3.98
CA SER A 122 -10.59 -7.03 3.62
C SER A 122 -12.02 -6.54 3.52
N VAL A 123 -12.30 -5.33 3.99
CA VAL A 123 -13.64 -4.72 3.99
C VAL A 123 -13.58 -3.25 3.61
N SER A 124 -14.54 -2.76 2.85
CA SER A 124 -14.77 -1.33 2.58
C SER A 124 -15.87 -0.77 3.47
N SER A 125 -15.89 0.54 3.73
CA SER A 125 -16.92 1.13 4.61
C SER A 125 -18.34 0.93 4.07
N SER A 126 -18.53 0.82 2.76
CA SER A 126 -19.82 0.49 2.14
C SER A 126 -20.31 -0.93 2.39
N GLU A 127 -19.43 -1.84 2.79
CA GLU A 127 -19.75 -3.24 3.10
C GLU A 127 -20.14 -3.41 4.59
N ILE A 128 -20.01 -2.35 5.40
CA ILE A 128 -20.31 -2.36 6.83
C ILE A 128 -21.72 -1.81 7.07
N THR A 129 -22.56 -2.62 7.71
CA THR A 129 -23.97 -2.26 7.97
C THR A 129 -24.15 -1.54 9.31
N GLU A 130 -23.49 -2.04 10.34
CA GLU A 130 -23.49 -1.47 11.70
C GLU A 130 -22.08 -1.42 12.24
N MET A 131 -21.79 -0.46 13.12
CA MET A 131 -20.48 -0.31 13.72
C MET A 131 -20.53 0.49 15.02
N SER A 132 -19.51 0.31 15.85
CA SER A 132 -19.28 1.17 17.00
C SER A 132 -18.96 2.62 16.62
N LEU A 133 -18.98 3.51 17.61
CA LEU A 133 -18.59 4.91 17.39
C LEU A 133 -17.08 5.02 17.11
N GLU A 134 -16.29 4.21 17.80
CA GLU A 134 -14.84 4.14 17.68
C GLU A 134 -14.43 3.63 16.29
N ALA A 135 -15.05 2.54 15.82
CA ALA A 135 -14.87 2.02 14.48
C ALA A 135 -15.23 3.07 13.42
N ARG A 136 -16.34 3.80 13.62
CA ARG A 136 -16.74 4.89 12.72
C ARG A 136 -15.68 5.99 12.62
N TYR A 137 -15.14 6.45 13.75
CA TYR A 137 -14.11 7.48 13.73
C TYR A 137 -12.78 6.96 13.19
N PHE A 138 -12.42 5.73 13.50
CA PHE A 138 -11.25 5.05 12.94
C PHE A 138 -11.34 5.01 11.41
N ILE A 139 -12.45 4.49 10.86
CA ILE A 139 -12.68 4.42 9.41
C ILE A 139 -12.60 5.80 8.78
N LYS A 140 -13.25 6.81 9.38
CA LYS A 140 -13.22 8.18 8.86
C LYS A 140 -11.79 8.73 8.80
N GLY A 141 -11.02 8.57 9.88
CA GLY A 141 -9.62 9.00 9.93
C GLY A 141 -8.75 8.24 8.92
N PHE A 142 -8.92 6.92 8.85
CA PHE A 142 -8.24 6.05 7.90
C PHE A 142 -8.48 6.49 6.46
N LEU A 143 -9.74 6.70 6.07
CA LEU A 143 -10.08 7.12 4.70
C LEU A 143 -9.53 8.51 4.36
N HIS A 144 -9.44 9.43 5.32
CA HIS A 144 -8.76 10.71 5.09
C HIS A 144 -7.24 10.56 4.91
N GLY A 145 -6.61 9.66 5.65
CA GLY A 145 -5.18 9.38 5.51
C GLY A 145 -4.83 8.53 4.28
N ALA A 146 -5.81 7.85 3.69
CA ALA A 146 -5.65 6.96 2.55
C ALA A 146 -6.15 7.59 1.23
N GLU A 147 -6.29 8.92 1.18
CA GLU A 147 -6.70 9.62 -0.03
C GLU A 147 -5.69 9.38 -1.17
N PRO A 148 -6.15 8.96 -2.36
CA PRO A 148 -5.30 8.88 -3.54
C PRO A 148 -4.81 10.26 -3.96
N ASP A 149 -3.57 10.38 -4.42
CA ASP A 149 -3.05 11.63 -4.97
C ASP A 149 -3.88 12.13 -6.17
N PRO A 150 -3.93 13.46 -6.41
CA PRO A 150 -4.53 14.00 -7.62
C PRO A 150 -3.77 13.54 -8.87
N PRO A 151 -4.44 13.46 -10.03
CA PRO A 151 -3.76 13.22 -11.29
C PRO A 151 -2.73 14.33 -11.55
N MET A 152 -1.53 13.96 -11.94
CA MET A 152 -0.45 14.90 -12.30
C MET A 152 0.10 14.52 -13.68
N ASP A 153 0.49 15.52 -14.47
CA ASP A 153 1.19 15.31 -15.74
C ASP A 153 2.68 14.95 -15.52
N ALA A 154 3.46 14.92 -16.60
CA ALA A 154 4.88 14.54 -16.55
C ALA A 154 5.74 15.59 -15.82
N GLU A 155 5.27 16.83 -15.80
CA GLU A 155 5.89 17.98 -15.15
C GLU A 155 5.49 18.09 -13.66
N GLY A 156 4.47 17.34 -13.24
CA GLY A 156 3.96 17.31 -11.87
C GLY A 156 2.82 18.31 -11.62
N ASP A 157 2.25 18.88 -12.67
CA ASP A 157 1.15 19.83 -12.60
C ASP A 157 -0.20 19.10 -12.73
N THR A 158 -1.24 19.66 -12.10
CA THR A 158 -2.62 19.17 -12.20
C THR A 158 -3.48 20.23 -12.89
N ASP A 159 -4.21 19.83 -13.94
CA ASP A 159 -5.22 20.68 -14.59
C ASP A 159 -6.41 20.96 -13.66
N ASP A 160 -6.99 22.16 -13.74
CA ASP A 160 -8.08 22.59 -12.85
C ASP A 160 -9.34 21.71 -12.97
N ASP A 161 -9.70 21.26 -14.17
CA ASP A 161 -10.87 20.40 -14.40
C ASP A 161 -10.62 18.99 -13.81
N ASP A 162 -9.41 18.47 -13.99
CA ASP A 162 -8.97 17.20 -13.40
C ASP A 162 -8.96 17.27 -11.87
N LEU A 163 -8.49 18.38 -11.30
CA LEU A 163 -8.46 18.61 -9.85
C LEU A 163 -9.88 18.65 -9.28
N GLU A 164 -10.81 19.32 -9.94
CA GLU A 164 -12.21 19.37 -9.50
C GLU A 164 -12.87 17.99 -9.62
N ALA A 165 -12.67 17.28 -10.72
CA ALA A 165 -13.18 15.92 -10.89
C ALA A 165 -12.61 14.96 -9.83
N TRP A 166 -11.32 15.09 -9.52
CA TRP A 166 -10.67 14.33 -8.44
C TRP A 166 -11.28 14.69 -7.07
N ARG A 167 -11.51 15.97 -6.75
CA ARG A 167 -12.14 16.38 -5.49
C ARG A 167 -13.53 15.76 -5.32
N GLN A 168 -14.33 15.70 -6.39
CA GLN A 168 -15.64 15.05 -6.39
C GLN A 168 -15.51 13.54 -6.13
N ALA A 169 -14.53 12.88 -6.74
CA ALA A 169 -14.27 11.45 -6.52
C ALA A 169 -13.79 11.18 -5.09
N VAL A 170 -12.87 11.99 -4.55
CA VAL A 170 -12.35 11.84 -3.18
C VAL A 170 -13.42 12.10 -2.13
N ALA A 171 -14.35 13.04 -2.35
CA ALA A 171 -15.48 13.24 -1.47
C ALA A 171 -16.36 11.98 -1.35
N ARG A 172 -16.53 11.23 -2.46
CA ARG A 172 -17.25 9.95 -2.47
C ARG A 172 -16.43 8.84 -1.81
N PHE A 173 -15.14 8.77 -2.10
CA PHE A 173 -14.19 7.86 -1.46
C PHE A 173 -14.22 7.97 0.07
N ARG A 174 -14.16 9.19 0.63
CA ARG A 174 -14.25 9.43 2.09
C ARG A 174 -15.52 8.87 2.73
N ARG A 175 -16.57 8.65 1.94
CA ARG A 175 -17.85 8.11 2.40
C ARG A 175 -17.90 6.58 2.29
N ASN A 176 -17.37 5.99 1.21
CA ASN A 176 -17.56 4.56 0.89
C ASN A 176 -16.29 3.70 0.91
N GLY A 177 -15.11 4.33 0.96
CA GLY A 177 -13.80 3.67 0.93
C GLY A 177 -13.44 3.01 -0.40
N THR A 178 -14.09 3.41 -1.50
CA THR A 178 -13.97 2.71 -2.78
C THR A 178 -13.18 3.54 -3.79
N TRP A 179 -12.10 2.94 -4.34
CA TRP A 179 -11.28 3.55 -5.38
C TRP A 179 -10.72 2.51 -6.35
N TYR A 180 -11.00 2.67 -7.64
CA TYR A 180 -10.59 1.78 -8.73
C TYR A 180 -9.41 2.32 -9.56
N GLY A 181 -8.91 3.52 -9.22
CA GLY A 181 -7.63 4.03 -9.74
C GLY A 181 -7.63 4.45 -11.21
N ARG A 182 -8.78 4.54 -11.88
CA ARG A 182 -8.86 4.99 -13.27
C ARG A 182 -10.16 5.73 -13.58
N TRP A 183 -10.06 6.69 -14.49
CA TRP A 183 -11.22 7.23 -15.18
C TRP A 183 -11.82 6.17 -16.10
N GLY A 184 -13.15 6.20 -16.25
CA GLY A 184 -13.88 5.35 -17.18
C GLY A 184 -14.83 6.17 -18.05
N THR A 185 -15.58 5.48 -18.90
CA THR A 185 -16.68 6.06 -19.66
C THR A 185 -17.94 5.26 -19.46
N CYS A 186 -19.09 5.94 -19.48
CA CYS A 186 -20.37 5.29 -19.41
C CYS A 186 -20.66 4.59 -20.74
N SER A 187 -20.93 3.28 -20.73
CA SER A 187 -21.25 2.49 -21.92
C SER A 187 -22.56 2.87 -22.59
N VAL A 188 -23.43 3.61 -21.90
CA VAL A 188 -24.72 4.08 -22.42
C VAL A 188 -24.62 5.46 -23.08
N CYS A 189 -23.97 6.42 -22.42
CA CYS A 189 -23.97 7.83 -22.87
C CYS A 189 -22.59 8.44 -23.11
N GLY A 190 -21.51 7.70 -22.88
CA GLY A 190 -20.13 8.16 -23.09
C GLY A 190 -19.59 9.13 -22.04
N SER A 191 -20.39 9.54 -21.05
CA SER A 191 -19.94 10.46 -19.99
C SER A 191 -18.81 9.87 -19.15
N VAL A 192 -17.89 10.70 -18.68
CA VAL A 192 -16.78 10.30 -17.79
C VAL A 192 -17.32 9.68 -16.50
N VAL A 193 -16.72 8.57 -16.11
CA VAL A 193 -16.99 7.86 -14.85
C VAL A 193 -15.79 8.08 -13.93
N LEU A 194 -16.07 8.59 -12.73
CA LEU A 194 -15.07 8.88 -11.71
C LEU A 194 -14.45 7.59 -11.16
N PRO A 195 -13.20 7.65 -10.67
CA PRO A 195 -12.45 6.47 -10.20
C PRO A 195 -13.01 5.80 -8.95
N ASP A 196 -14.01 6.37 -8.26
CA ASP A 196 -14.69 5.74 -7.12
C ASP A 196 -15.73 4.67 -7.53
N ARG A 197 -15.94 4.47 -8.85
CA ARG A 197 -16.94 3.54 -9.39
C ARG A 197 -16.31 2.36 -10.13
N GLY A 198 -16.81 1.17 -9.85
CA GLY A 198 -16.30 -0.09 -10.42
C GLY A 198 -16.94 -0.50 -11.73
N GLY A 199 -18.03 0.18 -12.13
CA GLY A 199 -18.80 -0.12 -13.32
C GLY A 199 -18.51 0.80 -14.49
N ASP A 200 -19.01 0.41 -15.65
CA ASP A 200 -18.99 1.17 -16.91
C ASP A 200 -20.21 2.08 -17.05
N ARG A 201 -20.84 2.53 -15.94
CA ARG A 201 -22.05 3.35 -15.97
C ARG A 201 -21.96 4.59 -15.08
N CYS A 202 -22.43 5.73 -15.60
CA CYS A 202 -22.48 6.99 -14.86
C CYS A 202 -23.58 6.99 -13.79
N GLU A 203 -23.72 8.10 -13.06
CA GLU A 203 -24.72 8.23 -11.99
C GLU A 203 -26.14 8.02 -12.48
N VAL A 204 -26.47 8.57 -13.64
CA VAL A 204 -27.81 8.47 -14.20
C VAL A 204 -28.16 7.03 -14.62
N HIS A 205 -27.19 6.28 -15.17
CA HIS A 205 -27.43 4.94 -15.72
C HIS A 205 -27.09 3.78 -14.77
N GLY A 206 -26.54 4.08 -13.58
CA GLY A 206 -26.08 3.10 -12.60
C GLY A 206 -27.15 2.60 -11.62
N HIS A 207 -28.38 3.14 -11.68
CA HIS A 207 -29.45 2.83 -10.73
C HIS A 207 -30.41 1.68 -11.16
N ASP A 208 -30.21 1.06 -12.33
CA ASP A 208 -31.04 -0.04 -12.84
C ASP A 208 -30.61 -1.44 -12.33
N THR A 209 -30.44 -1.59 -11.01
CA THR A 209 -30.32 -2.93 -10.39
C THR A 209 -31.34 -3.07 -9.26
N GLY A 210 -32.61 -3.18 -9.64
CA GLY A 210 -33.69 -3.38 -8.69
C GLY A 210 -34.99 -3.82 -9.36
N GLY A 211 -35.07 -5.10 -9.75
CA GLY A 211 -36.36 -5.70 -10.07
C GLY A 211 -36.31 -6.93 -10.97
N GLU A 212 -35.89 -8.08 -10.45
CA GLU A 212 -36.53 -9.34 -10.84
C GLU A 212 -36.43 -10.33 -9.67
N GLN A 213 -37.50 -10.36 -8.86
CA GLN A 213 -37.87 -11.55 -8.11
C GLN A 213 -38.55 -12.48 -9.12
N ALA A 214 -38.03 -13.71 -9.23
CA ALA A 214 -38.76 -14.88 -9.68
C ALA A 214 -38.59 -15.97 -8.63
#